data_AF-A0A968HIT8-F1
#
_entry.id   AF-A0A968HIT8-F1
#
_cell.length_a   1.000
_cell.length_b   1.000
_cell.length_c   1.000
_cell.angle_alpha   90.00
_cell.angle_beta   90.00
_cell.angle_gamma   90.00
#
_symmetry.space_group_name_H-M   'P 1'
#
loop_
_entity.id
_entity.type
_entity.pdbx_description
1 polymer ?
#
loop_
_entity_poly.entity_id
_entity_poly.type
_entity_poly.pdbx_seq_one_letter_code
_entity_poly.pdbx_strand_id
1 'polypeptide(L)'
;NTIVCAGGFTRSLLKAAGVSVPAYFTHTEVIEMREAGVRLNSLIMPADLQRFVLEAAATEEDALWEEPGIEPAPDILDAGAVQFLDGTIRVGQISHALTDPHAEVDINTSEARMRQAIAQVAPKLADLPGHAHHCLVAFSRDRLPLVGQIPGMKGIQVFSGFSNPLVFVPAYARHFAIYATTGTDEVIAQVSLERFV
;
A
#
# COMPACT_ATOMS: atom_id res chain seq x y z
N ASN A 1 -9.79 -18.89 -16.14
CA ASN A 1 -9.72 -17.52 -15.58
C ASN A 1 -8.73 -17.50 -14.45
N THR A 2 -7.79 -16.56 -14.51
CA THR A 2 -6.76 -16.31 -13.49
C THR A 2 -6.93 -14.88 -13.00
N ILE A 3 -6.90 -14.69 -11.69
CA ILE A 3 -6.98 -13.37 -11.05
C ILE A 3 -5.67 -13.15 -10.31
N VAL A 4 -4.99 -12.05 -10.61
CA VAL A 4 -3.73 -11.64 -9.99
C VAL A 4 -4.05 -10.71 -8.82
N CYS A 5 -3.93 -11.25 -7.60
CA CYS A 5 -4.12 -10.54 -6.32
C CYS A 5 -2.79 -10.46 -5.54
N ALA A 6 -1.70 -10.06 -6.21
CA ALA A 6 -0.34 -10.22 -5.67
C ALA A 6 0.18 -8.98 -4.89
N GLY A 7 -0.66 -7.98 -4.63
CA GLY A 7 -0.24 -6.77 -3.92
C GLY A 7 0.96 -6.11 -4.60
N GLY A 8 1.99 -5.71 -3.83
CA GLY A 8 3.17 -5.04 -4.39
C GLY A 8 3.96 -5.89 -5.39
N PHE A 9 3.79 -7.21 -5.39
CA PHE A 9 4.41 -8.09 -6.38
C PHE A 9 3.66 -8.14 -7.71
N THR A 10 2.55 -7.42 -7.87
CA THR A 10 1.72 -7.47 -9.09
C THR A 10 2.50 -7.11 -10.35
N ARG A 11 3.31 -6.03 -10.30
CA ARG A 11 4.11 -5.58 -11.45
C ARG A 11 5.17 -6.61 -11.82
N SER A 12 5.99 -7.06 -10.86
CA SER A 12 7.08 -8.01 -11.12
C SER A 12 6.56 -9.37 -11.60
N LEU A 13 5.46 -9.86 -11.01
CA LEU A 13 4.83 -11.12 -11.41
C LEU A 13 4.32 -11.07 -12.86
N LEU A 14 3.63 -10.00 -13.26
CA LEU A 14 3.10 -9.84 -14.62
C LEU A 14 4.21 -9.56 -15.63
N LYS A 15 5.22 -8.78 -15.25
CA LYS A 15 6.41 -8.50 -16.08
C LYS A 15 7.17 -9.79 -16.40
N ALA A 16 7.29 -10.72 -15.47
CA ALA A 16 7.89 -12.04 -15.71
C ALA A 16 7.14 -12.86 -16.79
N ALA A 17 5.86 -12.55 -17.02
CA ALA A 17 5.04 -13.12 -18.10
C ALA A 17 4.98 -12.24 -19.36
N GLY A 18 5.78 -11.17 -19.45
CA GLY A 18 5.78 -10.23 -20.57
C GLY A 18 4.60 -9.26 -20.59
N VAL A 19 3.92 -9.07 -19.46
CA VAL A 19 2.73 -8.21 -19.34
C VAL A 19 3.07 -6.98 -18.50
N SER A 20 2.89 -5.79 -19.07
CA SER A 20 3.03 -4.54 -18.33
C SER A 20 1.69 -4.06 -17.79
N VAL A 21 1.68 -3.64 -16.52
CA VAL A 21 0.55 -2.97 -15.88
C VAL A 21 1.07 -1.82 -15.02
N PRO A 22 0.33 -0.70 -14.91
CA PRO A 22 0.71 0.45 -14.08
C PRO A 22 0.37 0.18 -12.60
N ALA A 23 0.89 -0.92 -12.06
CA ALA A 23 0.84 -1.28 -10.66
C ALA A 23 2.17 -0.89 -10.02
N TYR A 24 2.10 -0.20 -8.89
CA TYR A 24 3.25 0.31 -8.15
C TYR A 24 3.14 -0.12 -6.70
N PHE A 25 4.19 0.12 -5.91
CA PHE A 25 4.16 -0.23 -4.50
C PHE A 25 5.11 0.62 -3.65
N THR A 26 4.86 0.69 -2.35
CA THR A 26 5.83 1.20 -1.39
C THR A 26 6.32 0.07 -0.50
N HIS A 27 7.57 0.16 -0.06
CA HIS A 27 8.04 -0.55 1.13
C HIS A 27 7.56 0.26 2.33
N THR A 28 6.73 -0.35 3.18
CA THR A 28 6.08 0.36 4.27
C THR A 28 6.35 -0.33 5.58
N GLU A 29 6.69 0.45 6.60
CA GLU A 29 6.95 -0.06 7.94
C GLU A 29 6.06 0.55 9.02
N VAL A 30 5.73 -0.29 10.00
CA VAL A 30 4.93 0.07 11.19
C VAL A 30 5.50 -0.60 12.43
N ILE A 31 5.35 0.02 13.59
CA ILE A 31 5.70 -0.58 14.89
C ILE A 31 4.45 -1.21 15.48
N GLU A 32 4.52 -2.49 15.85
CA GLU A 32 3.52 -3.21 16.62
C GLU A 32 3.90 -3.28 18.10
N MET A 33 2.99 -2.92 18.99
CA MET A 33 3.16 -3.00 20.45
C MET A 33 2.04 -3.88 21.03
N ARG A 34 2.38 -4.96 21.73
CA ARG A 34 1.40 -5.93 22.26
C ARG A 34 1.00 -5.67 23.71
N GLU A 35 1.97 -5.42 24.57
CA GLU A 35 1.77 -5.23 26.02
C GLU A 35 1.92 -3.76 26.39
N ALA A 36 1.17 -2.90 25.71
CA ALA A 36 1.42 -1.46 25.74
C ALA A 36 1.19 -0.84 27.13
N GLY A 37 0.40 -1.48 28.00
CA GLY A 37 0.06 -0.94 29.34
C GLY A 37 -0.68 0.42 29.30
N VAL A 38 -1.04 0.88 28.10
CA VAL A 38 -1.69 2.15 27.81
C VAL A 38 -2.91 1.92 26.94
N ARG A 39 -3.89 2.82 27.08
CA ARG A 39 -5.12 2.79 26.30
C ARG A 39 -5.25 4.09 25.51
N LEU A 40 -5.37 3.97 24.20
CA LEU A 40 -5.76 5.06 23.33
C LEU A 40 -7.29 5.21 23.36
N ASN A 41 -7.78 6.42 23.60
CA ASN A 41 -9.22 6.71 23.54
C ASN A 41 -9.69 7.07 22.13
N SER A 42 -8.76 7.39 21.23
CA SER A 42 -9.01 7.78 19.85
C SER A 42 -7.86 7.32 18.95
N LEU A 43 -8.15 7.22 17.65
CA LEU A 43 -7.12 7.15 16.62
C LEU A 43 -6.29 8.45 16.63
N ILE A 44 -4.98 8.32 16.52
CA ILE A 44 -4.07 9.43 16.23
C ILE A 44 -3.77 9.37 14.73
N MET A 45 -4.06 10.43 14.01
CA MET A 45 -3.86 10.53 12.56
C MET A 45 -3.08 11.82 12.26
N PRO A 46 -2.12 11.80 11.31
CA PRO A 46 -1.50 13.01 10.81
C PRO A 46 -2.55 13.96 10.25
N ALA A 47 -2.39 15.26 10.48
CA ALA A 47 -3.26 16.26 9.87
C ALA A 47 -3.05 16.36 8.35
N ASP A 48 -1.83 16.11 7.90
CA ASP A 48 -1.45 16.08 6.49
C ASP A 48 -0.89 14.68 6.17
N LEU A 49 -1.61 13.95 5.32
CA LEU A 49 -1.23 12.59 4.91
C LEU A 49 -0.33 12.67 3.67
N GLN A 50 0.95 12.34 3.86
CA GLN A 50 1.97 12.48 2.83
C GLN A 50 1.94 11.34 1.81
N ARG A 51 1.32 10.19 2.15
CA ARG A 51 1.26 9.03 1.26
C ARG A 51 0.72 9.33 -0.14
N PHE A 52 -0.34 10.14 -0.26
CA PHE A 52 -0.90 10.45 -1.59
C PHE A 52 0.03 11.33 -2.43
N VAL A 53 0.88 12.13 -1.79
CA VAL A 53 1.92 12.90 -2.45
C VAL A 53 3.02 11.96 -2.94
N LEU A 54 3.45 11.02 -2.09
CA LEU A 54 4.41 9.98 -2.46
C LEU A 54 3.93 9.16 -3.66
N GLU A 55 2.71 8.62 -3.61
CA GLU A 55 2.15 7.78 -4.68
C GLU A 55 2.06 8.54 -6.01
N ALA A 56 1.69 9.83 -5.98
CA ALA A 56 1.65 10.66 -7.16
C ALA A 56 3.05 10.89 -7.74
N ALA A 57 4.00 11.35 -6.93
CA ALA A 57 5.38 11.61 -7.34
C ALA A 57 6.07 10.35 -7.87
N ALA A 58 5.89 9.22 -7.18
CA ALA A 58 6.50 7.95 -7.56
C ALA A 58 6.02 7.42 -8.92
N THR A 59 4.92 7.95 -9.47
CA THR A 59 4.32 7.48 -10.73
C THR A 59 4.42 8.49 -11.88
N GLU A 60 5.12 9.61 -11.68
CA GLU A 60 5.34 10.61 -12.73
C GLU A 60 6.13 10.04 -13.91
N GLU A 61 7.15 9.22 -13.62
CA GLU A 61 8.01 8.58 -14.62
C GLU A 61 7.93 7.04 -14.52
N ASP A 62 7.01 6.42 -15.26
CA ASP A 62 6.82 4.96 -15.24
C ASP A 62 8.09 4.17 -15.62
N ALA A 63 8.96 4.76 -16.45
CA ALA A 63 10.22 4.13 -16.87
C ALA A 63 11.18 3.83 -15.70
N LEU A 64 11.11 4.58 -14.59
CA LEU A 64 11.92 4.32 -13.40
C LEU A 64 11.58 2.96 -12.76
N TRP A 65 10.35 2.46 -12.97
CA TRP A 65 9.89 1.16 -12.47
C TRP A 65 10.30 -0.02 -13.34
N GLU A 66 11.06 0.22 -14.41
CA GLU A 66 11.61 -0.84 -15.24
C GLU A 66 12.90 -1.44 -14.68
N GLU A 67 13.60 -0.69 -13.82
CA GLU A 67 14.86 -1.09 -13.20
C GLU A 67 14.69 -1.22 -11.67
N PRO A 68 15.12 -2.34 -11.06
CA PRO A 68 15.06 -2.51 -9.61
C PRO A 68 16.06 -1.61 -8.89
N GLY A 69 15.72 -1.15 -7.69
CA GLY A 69 16.61 -0.42 -6.80
C GLY A 69 16.65 1.10 -7.01
N ILE A 70 15.80 1.62 -7.90
CA ILE A 70 15.55 3.05 -8.07
C ILE A 70 14.58 3.54 -7.00
N GLU A 71 14.82 4.77 -6.50
CA GLU A 71 13.93 5.51 -5.61
C GLU A 71 13.26 6.67 -6.40
N PRO A 72 12.09 6.45 -7.04
CA PRO A 72 11.41 7.47 -7.84
C PRO A 72 10.88 8.67 -7.04
N ALA A 73 10.74 8.54 -5.72
CA ALA A 73 10.31 9.63 -4.85
C ALA A 73 10.87 9.45 -3.43
N PRO A 74 11.18 10.56 -2.71
CA PRO A 74 11.67 10.51 -1.34
C PRO A 74 10.69 9.81 -0.40
N ASP A 75 11.21 9.15 0.63
CA ASP A 75 10.36 8.56 1.66
C ASP A 75 9.49 9.58 2.42
N ILE A 76 8.38 9.08 2.98
CA ILE A 76 7.44 9.88 3.78
C ILE A 76 7.23 9.27 5.15
N LEU A 77 6.80 10.09 6.10
CA LEU A 77 6.49 9.66 7.46
C LEU A 77 5.14 10.20 7.92
N ASP A 78 4.15 9.31 7.95
CA ASP A 78 2.79 9.58 8.41
C ASP A 78 2.67 9.11 9.88
N ALA A 79 3.14 9.89 10.85
CA ALA A 79 3.11 9.48 12.26
C ALA A 79 1.68 9.45 12.85
N GLY A 80 1.06 8.26 12.84
CA GLY A 80 -0.21 7.97 13.48
C GLY A 80 -0.10 6.83 14.50
N ALA A 81 -1.19 6.60 15.23
CA ALA A 81 -1.31 5.45 16.11
C ALA A 81 -2.76 4.97 16.21
N VAL A 82 -2.95 3.65 16.13
CA VAL A 82 -4.25 2.98 16.31
C VAL A 82 -4.11 1.87 17.34
N GLN A 83 -5.12 1.71 18.21
CA GLN A 83 -5.23 0.59 19.12
C GLN A 83 -6.38 -0.32 18.70
N PHE A 84 -6.11 -1.62 18.59
CA PHE A 84 -7.10 -2.65 18.32
C PHE A 84 -7.82 -3.09 19.60
N LEU A 85 -8.95 -3.79 19.45
CA LEU A 85 -9.76 -4.27 20.58
C LEU A 85 -9.01 -5.28 21.47
N ASP A 86 -8.01 -5.96 20.92
CA ASP A 86 -7.13 -6.87 21.68
C ASP A 86 -6.05 -6.13 22.49
N GLY A 87 -6.05 -4.80 22.47
CA GLY A 87 -5.11 -3.95 23.18
C GLY A 87 -3.81 -3.68 22.42
N THR A 88 -3.56 -4.36 21.30
CA THR A 88 -2.34 -4.12 20.50
C THR A 88 -2.40 -2.75 19.82
N ILE A 89 -1.26 -2.08 19.75
CA ILE A 89 -1.13 -0.75 19.14
C ILE A 89 -0.29 -0.89 17.87
N ARG A 90 -0.63 -0.13 16.83
CA ARG A 90 0.25 0.14 15.68
C ARG A 90 0.62 1.61 15.68
N VAL A 91 1.91 1.90 15.52
CA VAL A 91 2.46 3.25 15.34
C VAL A 91 3.16 3.32 13.99
N GLY A 92 2.99 4.41 13.28
CA GLY A 92 3.55 4.58 11.95
C GLY A 92 2.57 5.27 11.01
N GLN A 93 2.88 5.36 9.71
CA GLN A 93 3.88 4.57 8.97
C GLN A 93 4.98 5.41 8.33
N ILE A 94 6.12 4.79 8.06
CA ILE A 94 7.09 5.28 7.07
C ILE A 94 6.88 4.49 5.76
N SER A 95 7.04 5.15 4.62
CA SER A 95 6.89 4.51 3.30
C SER A 95 7.99 4.97 2.35
N HIS A 96 8.67 4.02 1.74
CA HIS A 96 9.72 4.21 0.74
C HIS A 96 9.18 3.81 -0.64
N ALA A 97 9.34 4.67 -1.64
CA ALA A 97 9.10 4.29 -3.04
C ALA A 97 10.37 3.67 -3.59
N LEU A 98 10.59 2.36 -3.34
CA LEU A 98 11.70 1.59 -3.91
C LEU A 98 11.16 0.62 -4.95
N THR A 99 11.78 0.59 -6.12
CA THR A 99 11.30 -0.17 -7.29
C THR A 99 11.64 -1.66 -7.27
N ASP A 100 12.55 -2.08 -6.39
CA ASP A 100 12.82 -3.51 -6.14
C ASP A 100 11.91 -4.03 -5.01
N PRO A 101 10.95 -4.93 -5.28
CA PRO A 101 10.05 -5.46 -4.25
C PRO A 101 10.77 -6.31 -3.20
N HIS A 102 12.04 -6.64 -3.42
CA HIS A 102 12.91 -7.37 -2.48
C HIS A 102 13.97 -6.47 -1.83
N ALA A 103 13.89 -5.14 -2.01
CA ALA A 103 14.81 -4.22 -1.36
C ALA A 103 14.81 -4.36 0.16
N GLU A 104 16.00 -4.36 0.75
CA GLU A 104 16.19 -4.28 2.19
C GLU A 104 16.03 -2.82 2.64
N VAL A 105 15.11 -2.58 3.57
CA VAL A 105 14.95 -1.29 4.24
C VAL A 105 15.68 -1.31 5.58
N ASP A 106 16.27 -0.17 5.97
CA ASP A 106 16.88 -0.02 7.29
C ASP A 106 15.79 0.14 8.36
N ILE A 107 15.25 -1.00 8.78
CA ILE A 107 14.16 -1.09 9.73
C ILE A 107 14.46 -0.39 11.07
N ASN A 108 15.73 -0.34 11.49
CA ASN A 108 16.12 0.29 12.74
C ASN A 108 16.05 1.81 12.64
N THR A 109 16.53 2.37 11.52
CA THR A 109 16.42 3.80 11.23
C THR A 109 14.96 4.21 11.07
N SER A 110 14.17 3.42 10.33
CA SER A 110 12.72 3.60 10.19
C SER A 110 11.99 3.60 11.54
N GLU A 111 12.29 2.62 12.41
CA GLU A 111 11.71 2.55 13.76
C GLU A 111 12.08 3.77 14.60
N ALA A 112 13.35 4.18 14.61
CA ALA A 112 13.80 5.36 15.36
C ALA A 112 13.08 6.64 14.91
N ARG A 113 12.90 6.84 13.60
CA ARG A 113 12.16 7.98 13.03
C ARG A 113 10.68 7.96 13.42
N MET A 114 10.01 6.79 13.33
CA MET A 114 8.62 6.63 13.74
C MET A 114 8.42 6.93 15.24
N ARG A 115 9.32 6.44 16.10
CA ARG A 115 9.30 6.72 17.54
C ARG A 115 9.52 8.20 17.84
N GLN A 116 10.48 8.83 17.16
CA GLN A 116 10.74 10.26 17.30
C GLN A 116 9.53 11.11 16.91
N ALA A 117 8.85 10.75 15.81
CA ALA A 117 7.70 11.50 15.34
C ALA A 117 6.47 11.31 16.24
N ILE A 118 6.15 10.07 16.65
CA ILE A 118 5.00 9.85 17.55
C ILE A 118 5.21 10.49 18.93
N ALA A 119 6.46 10.64 19.37
CA ALA A 119 6.79 11.27 20.65
C ALA A 119 6.26 12.71 20.76
N GLN A 120 6.09 13.40 19.63
CA GLN A 120 5.60 14.78 19.60
C GLN A 120 4.11 14.90 19.98
N VAL A 121 3.33 13.84 19.76
CA VAL A 121 1.86 13.84 19.96
C VAL A 121 1.41 12.86 21.04
N ALA A 122 2.12 11.74 21.20
CA ALA A 122 1.86 10.73 22.22
C ALA A 122 3.18 10.21 22.79
N PRO A 123 3.89 11.00 23.63
CA PRO A 123 5.20 10.67 24.18
C PRO A 123 5.27 9.26 24.80
N LYS A 124 4.22 8.86 25.51
CA LYS A 124 4.15 7.55 26.16
C LYS A 124 4.25 6.37 25.20
N LEU A 125 3.89 6.54 23.92
CA LEU A 125 4.00 5.46 22.92
C LEU A 125 5.44 5.27 22.44
N ALA A 126 6.26 6.32 22.43
CA ALA A 126 7.60 6.29 21.86
C ALA A 126 8.52 5.31 22.60
N ASP A 127 8.33 5.15 23.91
CA ASP A 127 9.18 4.33 24.78
C ASP A 127 8.68 2.88 24.95
N LEU A 128 7.50 2.55 24.39
CA LEU A 128 6.94 1.21 24.57
C LEU A 128 7.69 0.16 23.76
N PRO A 129 7.92 -1.03 24.32
CA PRO A 129 8.49 -2.13 23.56
C PRO A 129 7.56 -2.48 22.40
N GLY A 130 8.16 -2.71 21.24
CA GLY A 130 7.44 -3.06 20.03
C GLY A 130 8.36 -3.70 19.00
N HIS A 131 7.74 -4.24 17.96
CA HIS A 131 8.43 -4.84 16.82
C HIS A 131 8.07 -4.06 15.57
N ALA A 132 9.08 -3.63 14.82
CA ALA A 132 8.87 -3.06 13.51
C ALA A 132 8.55 -4.17 12.49
N HIS A 133 7.51 -3.95 11.70
CA HIS A 133 7.07 -4.81 10.60
C HIS A 133 7.25 -4.08 9.29
N HIS A 134 7.54 -4.83 8.23
CA HIS A 134 7.65 -4.34 6.86
C HIS A 134 6.66 -5.09 5.96
N CYS A 135 6.05 -4.40 5.01
CA CYS A 135 5.28 -5.01 3.93
C CYS A 135 5.29 -4.14 2.67
N LEU A 136 4.79 -4.69 1.57
CA LEU A 136 4.54 -3.93 0.34
C LEU A 136 3.10 -3.45 0.28
N VAL A 137 2.89 -2.16 0.06
CA VAL A 137 1.56 -1.57 -0.16
C VAL A 137 1.41 -1.23 -1.64
N ALA A 138 0.46 -1.87 -2.31
CA ALA A 138 0.23 -1.66 -3.74
C ALA A 138 -0.66 -0.45 -3.99
N PHE A 139 -0.35 0.30 -5.05
CA PHE A 139 -1.16 1.41 -5.51
C PHE A 139 -1.13 1.53 -7.04
N SER A 140 -1.88 2.48 -7.59
CA SER A 140 -1.86 2.82 -9.02
C SER A 140 -1.69 4.35 -9.19
N ARG A 141 -1.38 4.78 -10.42
CA ARG A 141 -1.07 6.19 -10.73
C ARG A 141 -2.19 7.20 -10.46
N ASP A 142 -3.44 6.75 -10.37
CA ASP A 142 -4.61 7.64 -10.23
C ASP A 142 -5.34 7.48 -8.89
N ARG A 143 -4.72 6.79 -7.92
CA ARG A 143 -5.27 6.50 -6.59
C ARG A 143 -6.52 5.61 -6.60
N LEU A 144 -6.89 5.05 -7.75
CA LEU A 144 -7.93 4.03 -7.86
C LEU A 144 -7.29 2.65 -7.95
N PRO A 145 -7.94 1.58 -7.46
CA PRO A 145 -7.40 0.25 -7.60
C PRO A 145 -7.36 -0.21 -9.06
N LEU A 146 -6.61 -1.28 -9.32
CA LEU A 146 -6.55 -1.98 -10.60
C LEU A 146 -7.43 -3.22 -10.50
N VAL A 147 -8.65 -3.16 -11.03
CA VAL A 147 -9.61 -4.26 -10.93
C VAL A 147 -10.24 -4.55 -12.28
N GLY A 148 -10.08 -5.77 -12.78
CA GLY A 148 -10.71 -6.21 -14.03
C GLY A 148 -9.74 -6.92 -14.97
N GLN A 149 -10.18 -7.15 -16.20
CA GLN A 149 -9.39 -7.80 -17.22
C GLN A 149 -8.20 -6.93 -17.67
N ILE A 150 -7.06 -7.58 -17.97
CA ILE A 150 -5.93 -6.91 -18.62
C ILE A 150 -6.29 -6.69 -20.10
N PRO A 151 -6.22 -5.45 -20.63
CA PRO A 151 -6.57 -5.15 -22.02
C PRO A 151 -5.79 -6.02 -23.01
N GLY A 152 -6.48 -6.53 -24.04
CA GLY A 152 -5.90 -7.44 -25.03
C GLY A 152 -5.67 -8.88 -24.56
N MET A 153 -5.86 -9.20 -23.26
CA MET A 153 -5.63 -10.55 -22.71
C MET A 153 -6.94 -11.17 -22.21
N LYS A 154 -7.35 -12.29 -22.81
CA LYS A 154 -8.53 -13.03 -22.33
C LYS A 154 -8.20 -13.89 -21.13
N GLY A 155 -9.06 -13.85 -20.12
CA GLY A 155 -9.00 -14.77 -18.98
C GLY A 155 -7.94 -14.45 -17.91
N ILE A 156 -7.21 -13.35 -18.04
CA ILE A 156 -6.29 -12.82 -17.02
C ILE A 156 -6.85 -11.49 -16.50
N GLN A 157 -6.99 -11.40 -15.18
CA GLN A 157 -7.56 -10.25 -14.49
C GLN A 157 -6.62 -9.81 -13.36
N VAL A 158 -6.68 -8.54 -12.97
CA VAL A 158 -5.99 -7.98 -11.81
C VAL A 158 -7.03 -7.60 -10.76
N PHE A 159 -6.68 -7.79 -9.49
CA PHE A 159 -7.39 -7.26 -8.33
C PHE A 159 -6.34 -6.78 -7.33
N SER A 160 -5.80 -5.58 -7.56
CA SER A 160 -4.63 -5.05 -6.84
C SER A 160 -4.62 -3.52 -6.86
N GLY A 161 -3.52 -2.90 -6.41
CA GLY A 161 -3.34 -1.44 -6.43
C GLY A 161 -4.19 -0.69 -5.39
N PHE A 162 -4.51 -1.34 -4.27
CA PHE A 162 -5.32 -0.74 -3.21
C PHE A 162 -4.44 -0.01 -2.17
N SER A 163 -4.35 1.32 -2.24
CA SER A 163 -3.64 2.14 -1.22
C SER A 163 -4.30 2.10 0.17
N ASN A 164 -5.61 1.81 0.22
CA ASN A 164 -6.41 1.70 1.45
C ASN A 164 -7.23 0.39 1.45
N PRO A 165 -6.57 -0.78 1.53
CA PRO A 165 -7.21 -2.05 1.25
C PRO A 165 -8.31 -2.40 2.25
N LEU A 166 -8.15 -2.05 3.53
CA LEU A 166 -9.15 -2.35 4.57
C LEU A 166 -10.50 -1.66 4.34
N VAL A 167 -10.51 -0.50 3.67
CA VAL A 167 -11.74 0.24 3.36
C VAL A 167 -12.36 -0.27 2.07
N PHE A 168 -11.53 -0.51 1.05
CA PHE A 168 -12.02 -0.69 -0.32
C PHE A 168 -12.16 -2.15 -0.75
N VAL A 169 -11.27 -3.06 -0.31
CA VAL A 169 -11.28 -4.46 -0.77
C VAL A 169 -12.62 -5.15 -0.55
N PRO A 170 -13.30 -5.06 0.61
CA PRO A 170 -14.57 -5.75 0.81
C PRO A 170 -15.66 -5.32 -0.19
N ALA A 171 -15.74 -4.02 -0.49
CA ALA A 171 -16.72 -3.49 -1.43
C ALA A 171 -16.38 -3.91 -2.87
N TYR A 172 -15.13 -3.69 -3.30
CA TYR A 172 -14.72 -4.04 -4.66
C TYR A 172 -14.72 -5.54 -4.92
N ALA A 173 -14.46 -6.39 -3.92
CA ALA A 173 -14.51 -7.84 -4.09
C ALA A 173 -15.91 -8.32 -4.49
N ARG A 174 -16.97 -7.72 -3.93
CA ARG A 174 -18.35 -8.03 -4.30
C ARG A 174 -18.67 -7.62 -5.74
N HIS A 175 -18.33 -6.38 -6.10
CA HIS A 175 -18.52 -5.88 -7.47
C HIS A 175 -17.70 -6.68 -8.49
N PHE A 176 -16.49 -7.06 -8.13
CA PHE A 176 -15.63 -7.86 -8.97
C PHE A 176 -16.16 -9.28 -9.17
N ALA A 177 -16.75 -9.90 -8.14
CA ALA A 177 -17.41 -11.19 -8.29
C ALA A 177 -18.61 -11.13 -9.26
N ILE A 178 -19.39 -10.05 -9.22
CA ILE A 178 -20.48 -9.81 -10.19
C ILE A 178 -19.89 -9.70 -11.59
N TYR A 179 -18.97 -8.76 -11.80
CA TYR A 179 -18.27 -8.56 -13.08
C TYR A 179 -17.68 -9.85 -13.65
N ALA A 180 -17.01 -10.66 -12.82
CA ALA A 180 -16.37 -11.90 -13.24
C ALA A 180 -17.36 -12.96 -13.76
N THR A 181 -18.65 -12.84 -13.42
CA THR A 181 -19.71 -13.76 -13.86
C THR A 181 -20.59 -13.20 -14.98
N THR A 182 -20.83 -11.89 -14.98
CA THR A 182 -21.72 -11.21 -15.95
C THR A 182 -20.97 -10.57 -17.12
N GLY A 183 -19.67 -10.31 -16.94
CA GLY A 183 -18.85 -9.49 -17.84
C GLY A 183 -19.06 -7.98 -17.68
N THR A 184 -19.96 -7.54 -16.79
CA THR A 184 -20.32 -6.12 -16.63
C THR A 184 -20.62 -5.76 -15.17
N ASP A 185 -20.08 -4.61 -14.73
CA ASP A 185 -20.40 -3.96 -13.46
C ASP A 185 -19.96 -2.48 -13.56
N GLU A 186 -20.83 -1.54 -13.17
CA GLU A 186 -20.59 -0.10 -13.32
C GLU A 186 -19.47 0.43 -12.42
N VAL A 187 -19.24 -0.22 -11.26
CA VAL A 187 -18.15 0.13 -10.35
C VAL A 187 -16.84 -0.39 -10.90
N ILE A 188 -16.81 -1.64 -11.38
CA ILE A 188 -15.61 -2.22 -11.99
C ILE A 188 -15.19 -1.47 -13.26
N ALA A 189 -16.14 -1.00 -14.08
CA ALA A 189 -15.82 -0.19 -15.25
C ALA A 189 -14.95 1.03 -14.92
N GLN A 190 -15.20 1.68 -13.77
CA GLN A 190 -14.46 2.88 -13.32
C GLN A 190 -13.05 2.59 -12.81
N VAL A 191 -12.79 1.36 -12.37
CA VAL A 191 -11.47 0.93 -11.83
C VAL A 191 -10.80 -0.13 -12.69
N SER A 192 -11.29 -0.30 -13.92
CA SER A 192 -10.73 -1.20 -14.92
C SER A 192 -9.40 -0.68 -15.46
N LEU A 193 -8.59 -1.59 -15.99
CA LEU A 193 -7.28 -1.25 -16.56
C LEU A 193 -7.40 -0.52 -17.90
N GLU A 194 -8.57 -0.53 -18.55
CA GLU A 194 -8.85 0.18 -19.80
C GLU A 194 -8.65 1.69 -19.67
N ARG A 195 -8.72 2.26 -18.45
CA ARG A 195 -8.49 3.69 -18.22
C ARG A 195 -7.04 4.15 -18.49
N PHE A 196 -6.14 3.20 -18.73
CA PHE A 196 -4.72 3.45 -18.95
C PHE A 196 -4.23 3.05 -20.34
N VAL A 197 -5.13 2.65 -21.24
CA VAL A 197 -4.87 2.29 -22.63
C VAL A 197 -5.29 3.42 -23.57
#